data_AF-A0A1L8DY65-F1
#
_entry.id   AF-A0A1L8DY65-F1
#
_cell.length_a   1.000
_cell.length_b   1.000
_cell.length_c   1.000
_cell.angle_alpha   90.00
_cell.angle_beta   90.00
_cell.angle_gamma   90.00
#
_symmetry.space_group_name_H-M   'P 1'
#
loop_
_entity.id
_entity.type
_entity.pdbx_description
1 polymer ?
#
loop_
_entity_poly.entity_id
_entity_poly.type
_entity_poly.pdbx_seq_one_letter_code
_entity_poly.pdbx_strand_id
1 'polypeptide(L)'
;MFFQCFCAMTLFYCAHWQTYVSGTLRFGKIDVTEAQIIIMGIHVISGIFGASIWKSKIGGIEIWYVVACSTIVLGSMSLLQIFSVILAGGVGKNGSTVAGTSVLSPIIPFSLILVPAFIISQKSTEGVFEMNPSLYIVTFGMVAAKVTNRLVVAHMTKSELEYFDWGLLGPFMLFLNQYFNNFLPERIVLFGAAAWCTFDLIKYCSQVCVEICNHLNIELFKITPQLHGVQPSGAKEEHNNGASHVHNTSQQHRKQNRVSRRNNN
;
A
#
# COMPACT_ATOMS: atom_id res chain seq x y z
N MET A 1 4.91 23.12 -1.41
CA MET A 1 4.18 22.14 -2.26
C MET A 1 5.00 20.88 -2.49
N PHE A 2 6.15 20.91 -3.18
CA PHE A 2 6.97 19.71 -3.44
C PHE A 2 7.29 18.87 -2.20
N PHE A 3 7.97 19.47 -1.21
CA PHE A 3 8.34 18.78 0.02
C PHE A 3 7.12 18.15 0.71
N GLN A 4 6.02 18.90 0.83
CA GLN A 4 4.79 18.41 1.46
C GLN A 4 4.17 17.24 0.71
N CYS A 5 4.13 17.27 -0.63
CA CYS A 5 3.63 16.16 -1.44
C CYS A 5 4.52 14.91 -1.29
N PHE A 6 5.84 15.06 -1.30
CA PHE A 6 6.76 13.94 -1.09
C PHE A 6 6.70 13.37 0.33
N CYS A 7 6.54 14.22 1.34
CA CYS A 7 6.27 13.78 2.71
C CYS A 7 4.95 13.00 2.79
N ALA A 8 3.87 13.49 2.17
CA ALA A 8 2.59 12.80 2.15
C ALA A 8 2.67 11.43 1.45
N MET A 9 3.33 11.35 0.28
CA MET A 9 3.58 10.08 -0.41
C MET A 9 4.39 9.11 0.44
N THR A 10 5.44 9.60 1.11
CA THR A 10 6.27 8.78 2.01
C THR A 10 5.50 8.26 3.20
N LEU A 11 4.73 9.12 3.88
CA LEU A 11 3.89 8.74 5.01
C LEU A 11 2.86 7.69 4.63
N PHE A 12 2.18 7.89 3.50
CA PHE A 12 1.20 6.95 2.99
C PHE A 12 1.81 5.58 2.67
N TYR A 13 2.98 5.57 2.01
CA TYR A 13 3.71 4.34 1.74
C TYR A 13 4.17 3.64 3.03
N CYS A 14 4.73 4.39 3.98
CA CYS A 14 5.17 3.87 5.27
C CYS A 14 4.02 3.25 6.08
N ALA A 15 2.82 3.85 6.05
CA ALA A 15 1.65 3.27 6.71
C ALA A 15 1.31 1.88 6.14
N HIS A 16 1.32 1.73 4.82
CA HIS A 16 1.09 0.42 4.19
C HIS A 16 2.26 -0.55 4.37
N TRP A 17 3.49 -0.06 4.41
CA TRP A 17 4.66 -0.87 4.75
C TRP A 17 4.53 -1.42 6.18
N GLN A 18 4.10 -0.61 7.14
CA GLN A 18 3.82 -1.10 8.49
C GLN A 18 2.85 -2.28 8.45
N THR A 19 1.76 -2.17 7.70
CA THR A 19 0.76 -3.25 7.59
C THR A 19 1.31 -4.51 6.91
N TYR A 20 2.15 -4.35 5.88
CA TYR A 20 2.83 -5.44 5.20
C TYR A 20 3.81 -6.20 6.11
N VAL A 21 4.44 -5.51 7.06
CA VAL A 21 5.35 -6.12 8.04
C VAL A 21 4.57 -6.77 9.19
N SER A 22 3.63 -6.03 9.79
CA SER A 22 2.90 -6.45 10.99
C SER A 22 1.77 -7.44 10.71
N GLY A 23 1.36 -7.61 9.45
CA GLY A 23 0.20 -8.40 9.05
C GLY A 23 -1.14 -7.88 9.55
N THR A 24 -1.16 -6.78 10.30
CA THR A 24 -2.37 -6.23 10.93
C THR A 24 -2.50 -4.76 10.56
N LEU A 25 -3.69 -4.39 10.10
CA LEU A 25 -4.00 -2.99 9.81
C LEU A 25 -4.33 -2.28 11.12
N ARG A 26 -3.41 -1.44 11.59
CA ARG A 26 -3.56 -0.68 12.83
C ARG A 26 -4.03 0.72 12.50
N PHE A 27 -5.29 1.00 12.79
CA PHE A 27 -5.84 2.35 12.65
C PHE A 27 -5.29 3.25 13.75
N GLY A 28 -4.61 4.32 13.34
CA GLY A 28 -4.20 5.39 14.24
C GLY A 28 -5.39 6.27 14.63
N LYS A 29 -5.22 7.10 15.68
CA LYS A 29 -6.17 8.18 15.97
C LYS A 29 -6.19 9.24 14.88
N ILE A 30 -5.03 9.47 14.25
CA ILE A 30 -4.88 10.28 13.06
C ILE A 30 -4.22 9.37 12.04
N ASP A 31 -4.98 9.03 11.01
CA ASP A 31 -4.57 8.12 9.95
C ASP A 31 -4.76 8.80 8.58
N VAL A 32 -4.42 8.10 7.50
CA VAL A 32 -4.45 8.62 6.12
C VAL A 32 -5.78 9.30 5.78
N THR A 33 -6.91 8.72 6.22
CA THR A 33 -8.25 9.26 5.94
C THR A 33 -8.44 10.65 6.53
N GLU A 34 -8.02 10.87 7.79
CA GLU A 34 -8.17 12.17 8.45
C GLU A 34 -7.25 13.21 7.80
N ALA A 35 -6.02 12.82 7.47
CA ALA A 35 -5.10 13.69 6.73
C ALA A 35 -5.70 14.11 5.38
N GLN A 36 -6.35 13.19 4.66
CA GLN A 36 -6.99 13.48 3.38
C GLN A 36 -8.19 14.44 3.52
N ILE A 37 -9.01 14.29 4.58
CA ILE A 37 -10.11 15.21 4.88
C ILE A 37 -9.57 16.61 5.19
N ILE A 38 -8.47 16.71 5.95
CA ILE A 38 -7.81 18.00 6.24
C ILE A 38 -7.32 18.65 4.94
N ILE A 39 -6.69 17.88 4.05
CA ILE A 39 -6.22 18.38 2.75
C ILE A 39 -7.39 18.86 1.88
N MET A 40 -8.49 18.12 1.83
CA MET A 40 -9.71 18.57 1.15
C MET A 40 -10.23 19.88 1.74
N GLY A 41 -10.28 20.00 3.07
CA GLY A 41 -10.67 21.23 3.75
C GLY A 41 -9.79 22.43 3.37
N ILE A 42 -8.47 22.26 3.37
CA ILE A 42 -7.51 23.30 2.94
C ILE A 42 -7.79 23.75 1.50
N HIS A 43 -8.09 22.82 0.58
CA HIS A 43 -8.41 23.15 -0.81
C HIS A 43 -9.75 23.88 -0.93
N VAL A 44 -10.77 23.46 -0.17
CA VAL A 44 -12.08 24.14 -0.15
C VAL A 44 -11.94 25.58 0.37
N ILE A 45 -11.21 25.79 1.47
CA ILE A 45 -10.92 27.13 2.01
C ILE A 45 -10.17 27.97 0.97
N SER A 46 -9.16 27.39 0.31
CA SER A 46 -8.41 28.07 -0.75
C SER A 46 -9.27 28.43 -1.96
N GLY A 47 -10.27 27.60 -2.28
CA GLY A 47 -11.22 27.85 -3.37
C GLY A 47 -12.21 28.97 -3.06
N ILE A 48 -12.70 29.06 -1.82
CA ILE A 48 -13.68 30.08 -1.39
C ILE A 48 -13.01 31.44 -1.15
N PHE A 49 -11.88 31.47 -0.43
CA PHE A 49 -11.23 32.70 0.02
C PHE A 49 -10.04 33.12 -0.85
N GLY A 50 -9.65 32.28 -1.81
CA GLY A 50 -8.46 32.47 -2.63
C GLY A 50 -7.17 32.07 -1.90
N ALA A 51 -6.12 31.79 -2.67
CA ALA A 51 -4.81 31.40 -2.14
C ALA A 51 -4.12 32.50 -1.29
N SER A 52 -4.59 33.74 -1.38
CA SER A 52 -4.09 34.89 -0.64
C SER A 52 -4.27 34.76 0.88
N ILE A 53 -5.26 33.98 1.34
CA ILE A 53 -5.52 33.79 2.78
C ILE A 53 -4.34 33.16 3.50
N TRP A 54 -3.58 32.29 2.83
CA TRP A 54 -2.41 31.62 3.40
C TRP A 54 -1.20 32.53 3.52
N LYS A 55 -1.17 33.63 2.76
CA LYS A 55 -0.16 34.69 2.84
C LYS A 55 -0.51 35.77 3.86
N SER A 56 -1.70 35.73 4.46
CA SER A 56 -2.08 36.63 5.53
C SER A 56 -1.18 36.43 6.75
N LYS A 57 -0.86 37.53 7.43
CA LYS A 57 -0.05 37.51 8.65
C LYS A 57 -0.96 37.51 9.86
N ILE A 58 -0.83 36.49 10.72
CA ILE A 58 -1.44 36.45 12.05
C ILE A 58 -0.29 36.49 13.05
N GLY A 59 -0.23 37.54 13.88
CA GLY A 59 0.82 37.69 14.89
C GLY A 59 2.24 37.81 14.32
N GLY A 60 2.39 38.34 13.09
CA GLY A 60 3.69 38.51 12.43
C GLY A 60 4.19 37.28 11.65
N ILE A 61 3.53 36.12 11.79
CA ILE A 61 3.84 34.88 11.08
C ILE A 61 2.82 34.68 9.96
N GLU A 62 3.28 34.29 8.77
CA GLU A 62 2.39 33.92 7.67
C GLU A 62 1.74 32.56 7.95
N ILE A 63 0.44 32.45 7.71
CA ILE A 63 -0.35 31.25 8.04
C ILE A 63 0.23 29.99 7.36
N TRP A 64 0.84 30.11 6.18
CA TRP A 64 1.45 28.97 5.49
C TRP A 64 2.55 28.28 6.30
N TYR A 65 3.36 29.04 7.06
CA TYR A 65 4.42 28.46 7.90
C TYR A 65 3.83 27.58 9.00
N VAL A 66 2.69 28.00 9.56
CA VAL A 66 1.99 27.22 10.59
C VAL A 66 1.53 25.87 10.04
N VAL A 67 0.97 25.85 8.83
CA VAL A 67 0.52 24.62 8.14
C VAL A 67 1.71 23.73 7.76
N ALA A 68 2.82 24.32 7.31
CA ALA A 68 4.03 23.56 6.99
C ALA A 68 4.66 22.93 8.24
N CYS A 69 4.81 23.71 9.32
CA CYS A 69 5.36 23.23 10.59
C CYS A 69 4.48 22.14 11.21
N SER A 70 3.15 22.30 11.21
CA SER A 70 2.25 21.28 11.74
C SER A 70 2.38 19.96 10.97
N THR A 71 2.50 20.03 9.64
CA THR A 71 2.71 18.84 8.81
C THR A 71 4.02 18.13 9.14
N ILE A 72 5.12 18.87 9.34
CA ILE A 72 6.42 18.29 9.70
C ILE A 72 6.36 17.61 11.07
N VAL A 73 5.78 18.28 12.07
CA VAL A 73 5.71 17.75 13.44
C VAL A 73 4.84 16.51 13.49
N LEU A 74 3.61 16.57 12.96
CA LEU A 74 2.68 15.44 12.94
C LEU A 74 3.21 14.29 12.09
N GLY A 75 3.77 14.60 10.91
CA GLY A 75 4.37 13.60 10.03
C GLY A 75 5.57 12.90 10.68
N SER A 76 6.45 13.65 11.34
CA SER A 76 7.61 13.05 12.03
C SER A 76 7.18 12.13 13.17
N MET A 77 6.21 12.55 14.00
CA MET A 77 5.68 11.69 15.06
C MET A 77 5.06 10.41 14.50
N SER A 78 4.30 10.51 13.40
CA SER A 78 3.71 9.35 12.72
C SER A 78 4.78 8.40 12.16
N LEU A 79 5.82 8.92 11.51
CA LEU A 79 6.94 8.12 11.01
C LEU A 79 7.65 7.37 12.12
N LEU A 80 7.93 8.02 13.26
CA LEU A 80 8.59 7.36 14.39
C LEU A 80 7.77 6.19 14.93
N GLN A 81 6.44 6.36 15.03
CA GLN A 81 5.54 5.29 15.44
C GLN A 81 5.57 4.14 14.42
N ILE A 82 5.48 4.44 13.13
CA ILE A 82 5.53 3.44 12.06
C ILE A 82 6.86 2.66 12.08
N PHE A 83 7.99 3.38 12.14
CA PHE A 83 9.30 2.75 12.17
C PHE A 83 9.51 1.90 13.43
N SER A 84 9.02 2.34 14.59
CA SER A 84 9.09 1.53 15.81
C SER A 84 8.40 0.17 15.64
N VAL A 85 7.27 0.13 14.92
CA VAL A 85 6.55 -1.12 14.63
C VAL A 85 7.29 -1.95 13.58
N ILE A 86 7.84 -1.34 12.53
CA ILE A 86 8.61 -2.04 11.51
C ILE A 86 9.88 -2.68 12.12
N LEU A 87 10.57 -1.97 13.02
CA LEU A 87 11.78 -2.46 13.70
C LEU A 87 11.50 -3.50 14.78
N ALA A 88 10.30 -3.50 15.37
CA ALA A 88 9.90 -4.53 16.34
C ALA A 88 9.78 -5.94 15.71
N GLY A 89 9.78 -6.03 14.38
CA GLY A 89 9.72 -7.29 13.64
C GLY A 89 8.33 -7.60 13.11
N GLY A 90 8.27 -8.35 12.01
CA GLY A 90 7.04 -8.76 11.36
C GLY A 90 6.53 -10.12 11.83
N VAL A 91 5.35 -10.50 11.33
CA VAL A 91 4.66 -11.77 11.69
C VAL A 91 5.19 -13.00 10.96
N GLY A 92 6.12 -12.83 10.03
CA GLY A 92 6.71 -13.91 9.24
C GLY A 92 7.76 -14.73 10.00
N LYS A 93 8.23 -15.81 9.37
CA LYS A 93 9.28 -16.70 9.92
C LYS A 93 10.52 -15.88 10.28
N ASN A 94 11.03 -16.02 11.51
CA ASN A 94 12.16 -15.23 12.04
C ASN A 94 11.90 -13.72 12.20
N GLY A 95 10.64 -13.29 12.36
CA GLY A 95 10.32 -11.86 12.48
C GLY A 95 10.33 -11.12 11.14
N SER A 96 10.19 -11.86 10.03
CA SER A 96 10.14 -11.33 8.66
C SER A 96 8.76 -10.75 8.31
N THR A 97 8.61 -10.17 7.12
CA THR A 97 7.32 -9.67 6.61
C THR A 97 6.28 -10.78 6.49
N VAL A 98 5.03 -10.43 6.19
CA VAL A 98 3.95 -11.39 5.94
C VAL A 98 4.31 -12.41 4.84
N ALA A 99 5.13 -12.03 3.87
CA ALA A 99 5.59 -12.89 2.78
C ALA A 99 6.89 -13.66 3.08
N GLY A 100 7.45 -13.54 4.29
CA GLY A 100 8.72 -14.19 4.64
C GLY A 100 9.98 -13.45 4.14
N THR A 101 9.83 -12.25 3.57
CA THR A 101 10.95 -11.41 3.13
C THR A 101 11.47 -10.53 4.26
N SER A 102 12.65 -9.92 4.12
CA SER A 102 13.17 -8.97 5.12
C SER A 102 12.18 -7.81 5.36
N VAL A 103 12.04 -7.39 6.62
CA VAL A 103 11.18 -6.24 7.02
C VAL A 103 11.53 -4.93 6.29
N LEU A 104 12.77 -4.83 5.80
CA LEU A 104 13.28 -3.70 5.03
C LEU A 104 13.12 -3.82 3.51
N SER A 105 12.71 -4.98 2.98
CA SER A 105 12.61 -5.19 1.52
C SER A 105 11.75 -4.15 0.79
N PRO A 106 10.64 -3.63 1.35
CA PRO A 106 9.83 -2.61 0.67
C PRO A 106 10.53 -1.25 0.49
N ILE A 107 11.69 -1.01 1.11
CA ILE A 107 12.44 0.24 0.91
C ILE A 107 13.00 0.36 -0.51
N ILE A 108 13.35 -0.76 -1.13
CA ILE A 108 14.02 -0.81 -2.44
C ILE A 108 13.12 -0.22 -3.53
N PRO A 109 11.90 -0.73 -3.78
CA PRO A 109 11.05 -0.22 -4.86
C PRO A 109 10.61 1.23 -4.62
N PHE A 110 10.45 1.64 -3.35
CA PHE A 110 10.14 3.03 -3.03
C PHE A 110 11.33 3.98 -3.27
N SER A 111 12.54 3.57 -2.90
CA SER A 111 13.76 4.36 -3.12
C SER A 111 14.06 4.53 -4.61
N LEU A 112 13.74 3.51 -5.43
CA LEU A 112 13.85 3.57 -6.89
C LEU A 112 12.96 4.66 -7.51
N ILE A 113 11.93 5.15 -6.81
CA ILE A 113 11.11 6.28 -7.26
C ILE A 113 11.64 7.59 -6.68
N LEU A 114 11.92 7.60 -5.38
CA LEU A 114 12.23 8.83 -4.64
C LEU A 114 13.61 9.39 -5.00
N VAL A 115 14.61 8.53 -5.23
CA VAL A 115 15.97 8.95 -5.60
C VAL A 115 15.98 9.60 -7.00
N PRO A 116 15.45 8.98 -8.07
CA PRO A 116 15.34 9.66 -9.36
C PRO A 116 14.52 10.94 -9.28
N ALA A 117 13.41 10.96 -8.53
CA ALA A 117 12.61 12.17 -8.36
C ALA A 117 13.40 13.34 -7.74
N PHE A 118 14.28 13.05 -6.78
CA PHE A 118 15.14 14.07 -6.19
C PHE A 118 16.25 14.51 -7.15
N ILE A 119 16.94 13.56 -7.80
CA ILE A 119 18.02 13.88 -8.75
C ILE A 119 17.50 14.72 -9.92
N ILE A 120 16.35 14.35 -10.48
CA ILE A 120 15.72 15.06 -11.60
C ILE A 120 15.34 16.49 -11.19
N SER A 121 14.85 16.69 -9.96
CA SER A 121 14.51 18.02 -9.44
C SER A 121 15.72 18.94 -9.26
N GLN A 122 16.89 18.40 -8.91
CA GLN A 122 18.09 19.19 -8.66
C GLN A 122 18.94 19.42 -9.91
N LYS A 123 18.88 18.51 -10.89
CA LYS A 123 19.74 18.50 -12.08
C LYS A 123 19.05 18.99 -13.36
N SER A 124 17.74 19.23 -13.34
CA SER A 124 16.99 19.71 -14.51
C SER A 124 17.51 21.04 -15.00
N THR A 125 17.86 21.09 -16.29
CA THR A 125 18.48 22.25 -16.94
C THR A 125 17.42 23.20 -17.52
N GLU A 126 16.24 22.70 -17.89
CA GLU A 126 15.09 23.54 -18.29
C GLU A 126 14.17 23.91 -17.12
N GLY A 127 14.48 23.42 -15.90
CA GLY A 127 13.64 23.64 -14.73
C GLY A 127 12.23 23.06 -14.91
N VAL A 128 12.10 21.79 -15.34
CA VAL A 128 10.77 21.12 -15.49
C VAL A 128 9.89 21.35 -14.28
N PHE A 129 10.51 21.28 -13.10
CA PHE A 129 9.83 21.45 -11.83
C PHE A 129 9.31 22.88 -11.63
N GLU A 130 10.02 23.90 -12.08
CA GLU A 130 9.59 25.29 -11.96
C GLU A 130 8.53 25.65 -13.02
N MET A 131 8.68 25.10 -14.23
CA MET A 131 7.80 25.41 -15.35
C MET A 131 6.48 24.65 -15.30
N ASN A 132 6.45 23.40 -14.83
CA ASN A 132 5.24 22.56 -14.72
C ASN A 132 5.24 21.69 -13.43
N PRO A 133 5.18 22.29 -12.23
CA PRO A 133 5.27 21.56 -10.96
C PRO A 133 4.13 20.56 -10.76
N SER A 134 2.92 20.86 -11.23
CA SER A 134 1.75 20.00 -11.07
C SER A 134 1.88 18.68 -11.84
N LEU A 135 2.25 18.75 -13.12
CA LEU A 135 2.43 17.57 -13.97
C LEU A 135 3.56 16.68 -13.45
N TYR A 136 4.64 17.29 -12.95
CA TYR A 136 5.73 16.57 -12.31
C TYR A 136 5.24 15.77 -11.10
N ILE A 137 4.56 16.44 -10.15
CA ILE A 137 4.03 15.80 -8.93
C ILE A 137 3.03 14.70 -9.29
N VAL A 138 2.17 14.92 -10.28
CA VAL A 138 1.22 13.89 -10.75
C VAL A 138 1.95 12.69 -11.33
N THR A 139 2.98 12.89 -12.16
CA THR A 139 3.71 11.78 -12.79
C THR A 139 4.37 10.88 -11.74
N PHE A 140 5.17 11.46 -10.83
CA PHE A 140 5.80 10.70 -9.75
C PHE A 140 4.78 10.16 -8.74
N GLY A 141 3.69 10.90 -8.51
CA GLY A 141 2.58 10.47 -7.67
C GLY A 141 1.86 9.23 -8.22
N MET A 142 1.66 9.14 -9.54
CA MET A 142 1.05 7.96 -10.17
C MET A 142 1.94 6.71 -10.02
N VAL A 143 3.26 6.86 -10.19
CA VAL A 143 4.22 5.75 -9.99
C VAL A 143 4.25 5.33 -8.52
N ALA A 144 4.32 6.28 -7.59
CA ALA A 144 4.26 6.01 -6.16
C ALA A 144 2.94 5.35 -5.74
N ALA A 145 1.81 5.78 -6.31
CA ALA A 145 0.50 5.18 -6.07
C ALA A 145 0.46 3.73 -6.55
N LYS A 146 0.99 3.42 -7.74
CA LYS A 146 1.08 2.04 -8.23
C LYS A 146 1.88 1.16 -7.28
N VAL A 147 3.08 1.58 -6.90
CA VAL A 147 3.94 0.81 -5.98
C VAL A 147 3.29 0.64 -4.61
N THR A 148 2.56 1.64 -4.12
CA THR A 148 1.77 1.51 -2.88
C THR A 148 0.62 0.51 -3.04
N ASN A 149 -0.10 0.54 -4.16
CA ASN A 149 -1.17 -0.45 -4.43
C ASN A 149 -0.62 -1.87 -4.50
N ARG A 150 0.57 -2.08 -5.10
CA ARG A 150 1.26 -3.37 -5.10
C ARG A 150 1.59 -3.84 -3.69
N LEU A 151 2.06 -2.95 -2.82
CA LEU A 151 2.34 -3.26 -1.43
C LEU A 151 1.08 -3.66 -0.65
N VAL A 152 -0.04 -2.97 -0.87
CA VAL A 152 -1.35 -3.33 -0.28
C VAL A 152 -1.81 -4.70 -0.75
N VAL A 153 -1.74 -4.97 -2.04
CA VAL A 153 -2.12 -6.29 -2.59
C VAL A 153 -1.21 -7.38 -2.04
N ALA A 154 0.11 -7.16 -2.01
CA ALA A 154 1.08 -8.11 -1.46
C ALA A 154 0.83 -8.43 0.02
N HIS A 155 0.39 -7.45 0.82
CA HIS A 155 -0.05 -7.68 2.20
C HIS A 155 -1.28 -8.59 2.27
N MET A 156 -2.28 -8.32 1.45
CA MET A 156 -3.54 -9.07 1.42
C MET A 156 -3.36 -10.51 0.90
N THR A 157 -2.54 -10.70 -0.14
CA THR A 157 -2.27 -12.01 -0.76
C THR A 157 -1.12 -12.76 -0.09
N LYS A 158 -0.44 -12.13 0.87
CA LYS A 158 0.76 -12.68 1.54
C LYS A 158 1.87 -13.07 0.55
N SER A 159 2.00 -12.31 -0.53
CA SER A 159 2.96 -12.56 -1.60
C SER A 159 4.17 -11.62 -1.47
N GLU A 160 5.31 -12.05 -1.99
CA GLU A 160 6.50 -11.19 -2.04
C GLU A 160 6.30 -10.00 -2.98
N LEU A 161 6.89 -8.86 -2.64
CA LEU A 161 6.83 -7.64 -3.43
C LEU A 161 7.94 -7.67 -4.50
N GLU A 162 7.58 -7.72 -5.78
CA GLU A 162 8.57 -7.61 -6.84
C GLU A 162 9.18 -6.20 -6.89
N TYR A 163 10.49 -6.14 -7.10
CA TYR A 163 11.25 -4.89 -7.03
C TYR A 163 11.14 -4.00 -8.28
N PHE A 164 11.00 -4.61 -9.46
CA PHE A 164 10.92 -3.89 -10.73
C PHE A 164 9.47 -3.73 -11.18
N ASP A 165 9.17 -2.54 -11.68
CA ASP A 165 7.86 -2.21 -12.22
C ASP A 165 8.02 -1.52 -13.58
N TRP A 166 7.15 -1.86 -14.53
CA TRP A 166 7.00 -1.14 -15.80
C TRP A 166 6.56 0.31 -15.64
N GLY A 167 5.99 0.67 -14.49
CA GLY A 167 5.76 2.07 -14.14
C GLY A 167 7.05 2.88 -13.97
N LEU A 168 8.18 2.24 -13.62
CA LEU A 168 9.46 2.92 -13.41
C LEU A 168 10.13 3.39 -14.72
N LEU A 169 9.66 2.87 -15.87
CA LEU A 169 10.19 3.24 -17.17
C LEU A 169 10.03 4.74 -17.47
N GLY A 170 8.93 5.36 -17.04
CA GLY A 170 8.68 6.80 -17.25
C GLY A 170 9.73 7.69 -16.54
N PRO A 171 9.88 7.57 -15.21
CA PRO A 171 10.93 8.27 -14.47
C PRO A 171 12.35 7.95 -14.96
N PHE A 172 12.61 6.71 -15.37
CA PHE A 172 13.91 6.31 -15.91
C PHE A 172 14.20 6.99 -17.26
N MET A 173 13.20 7.13 -18.12
CA MET A 173 13.32 7.85 -19.39
C MET A 173 13.64 9.34 -19.18
N LEU A 174 13.03 9.97 -18.17
CA LEU A 174 13.35 11.36 -17.78
C LEU A 174 14.78 11.49 -17.26
N PHE A 175 15.21 10.55 -16.41
CA PHE A 175 16.58 10.51 -15.91
C PHE A 175 17.62 10.35 -17.03
N LEU A 176 17.36 9.45 -17.99
CA LEU A 176 18.23 9.28 -19.16
C LEU A 176 18.27 10.51 -20.06
N ASN A 177 17.11 11.17 -20.31
CA ASN A 177 17.07 12.38 -21.14
C ASN A 177 17.95 13.50 -20.57
N GLN A 178 17.97 13.65 -19.23
CA GLN A 178 18.85 14.60 -18.55
C GLN A 178 20.33 14.19 -18.57
N TYR A 179 20.62 12.89 -18.57
CA TYR A 179 22.00 12.41 -18.69
C TYR A 179 22.60 12.73 -20.07
N PHE A 180 21.79 12.72 -21.13
CA PHE A 180 22.21 13.03 -22.50
C PHE A 180 22.10 14.53 -22.88
N ASN A 181 22.11 15.45 -21.90
CA ASN A 181 22.01 16.91 -22.12
C ASN A 181 20.80 17.33 -22.97
N ASN A 182 19.61 16.78 -22.69
CA ASN A 182 18.33 17.19 -23.29
C ASN A 182 18.25 17.05 -24.82
N PHE A 183 18.37 15.82 -25.31
CA PHE A 183 18.13 15.51 -26.72
C PHE A 183 16.66 15.75 -27.13
N LEU A 184 15.71 15.58 -26.20
CA LEU A 184 14.30 15.88 -26.38
C LEU A 184 13.83 16.96 -25.37
N PRO A 185 12.87 17.82 -25.73
CA PRO A 185 12.29 18.80 -24.81
C PRO A 185 11.74 18.11 -23.56
N GLU A 186 12.17 18.53 -22.37
CA GLU A 186 11.87 17.83 -21.11
C GLU A 186 10.35 17.75 -20.86
N ARG A 187 9.60 18.76 -21.34
CA ARG A 187 8.13 18.80 -21.29
C ARG A 187 7.44 17.65 -22.03
N ILE A 188 7.88 17.33 -23.25
CA ILE A 188 7.25 16.28 -24.07
C ILE A 188 7.49 14.93 -23.43
N VAL A 189 8.72 14.70 -22.95
CA VAL A 189 9.08 13.48 -22.23
C VAL A 189 8.27 13.37 -20.94
N LEU A 190 8.05 14.47 -20.21
CA LEU A 190 7.21 14.46 -19.00
C LEU A 190 5.75 14.10 -19.31
N PHE A 191 5.15 14.67 -20.36
CA PHE A 191 3.80 14.29 -20.78
C PHE A 191 3.72 12.82 -21.22
N GLY A 192 4.70 12.34 -21.98
CA GLY A 192 4.80 10.94 -22.36
C GLY A 192 4.93 10.00 -21.17
N ALA A 193 5.77 10.37 -20.20
CA ALA A 193 5.93 9.63 -18.94
C ALA A 193 4.64 9.63 -18.12
N ALA A 194 3.96 10.78 -18.00
CA ALA A 194 2.67 10.88 -17.30
C ALA A 194 1.62 9.95 -17.94
N ALA A 195 1.47 10.01 -19.27
CA ALA A 195 0.53 9.17 -20.00
C ALA A 195 0.84 7.67 -19.85
N TRP A 196 2.13 7.29 -19.93
CA TRP A 196 2.57 5.92 -19.70
C TRP A 196 2.24 5.44 -18.29
N CYS A 197 2.58 6.23 -17.27
CA CYS A 197 2.32 5.87 -15.87
C CYS A 197 0.81 5.76 -15.58
N THR A 198 -0.01 6.62 -16.18
CA THR A 198 -1.48 6.53 -16.06
C THR A 198 -2.01 5.26 -16.73
N PHE A 199 -1.58 4.95 -17.95
CA PHE A 199 -2.00 3.74 -18.66
C PHE A 199 -1.60 2.47 -17.88
N ASP A 200 -0.36 2.43 -17.40
CA ASP A 200 0.19 1.31 -16.63
C ASP A 200 -0.53 1.12 -15.29
N LEU A 201 -0.87 2.20 -14.57
CA LEU A 201 -1.68 2.14 -13.36
C LEU A 201 -3.10 1.62 -13.64
N ILE A 202 -3.77 2.12 -14.69
CA ILE A 202 -5.13 1.67 -15.04
C ILE A 202 -5.11 0.18 -15.38
N LYS A 203 -4.16 -0.26 -16.22
CA LYS A 203 -4.01 -1.68 -16.58
C LYS A 203 -3.80 -2.54 -15.33
N TYR A 204 -2.90 -2.12 -14.44
CA TYR A 204 -2.64 -2.83 -13.19
C TYR A 204 -3.90 -2.96 -12.33
N CYS A 205 -4.62 -1.86 -12.10
CA CYS A 205 -5.86 -1.87 -11.32
C CYS A 205 -6.92 -2.79 -11.94
N SER A 206 -7.12 -2.74 -13.25
CA SER A 206 -8.07 -3.62 -13.94
C SER A 206 -7.69 -5.10 -13.82
N GLN A 207 -6.41 -5.43 -13.98
CA GLN A 207 -5.92 -6.81 -13.87
C GLN A 207 -6.12 -7.37 -12.47
N VAL A 208 -5.73 -6.62 -11.44
CA VAL A 208 -5.90 -7.02 -10.03
C VAL A 208 -7.37 -7.24 -9.70
N CYS A 209 -8.26 -6.34 -10.12
CA CYS A 209 -9.70 -6.50 -9.90
C CYS A 209 -10.24 -7.78 -10.55
N VAL A 210 -9.86 -8.06 -11.81
CA VAL A 210 -10.31 -9.26 -12.53
C VAL A 210 -9.76 -10.54 -11.89
N GLU A 211 -8.48 -10.54 -11.49
CA GLU A 211 -7.84 -11.69 -10.85
C GLU A 211 -8.49 -12.04 -9.50
N ILE A 212 -8.76 -11.02 -8.67
CA ILE A 212 -9.46 -11.19 -7.40
C ILE A 212 -10.89 -11.71 -7.66
N CYS A 213 -11.62 -11.12 -8.61
CA CYS A 213 -12.97 -11.57 -8.98
C CYS A 213 -13.00 -13.03 -9.44
N ASN A 214 -12.04 -13.42 -10.30
CA ASN A 214 -11.92 -14.80 -10.80
C ASN A 214 -11.54 -15.76 -9.67
N HIS A 215 -10.64 -15.37 -8.77
CA HIS A 215 -10.24 -16.21 -7.63
C HIS A 215 -11.38 -16.41 -6.63
N LEU A 216 -12.16 -15.36 -6.34
CA LEU A 216 -13.28 -15.43 -5.38
C LEU A 216 -14.61 -15.91 -6.02
N ASN A 217 -14.66 -16.08 -7.35
CA ASN A 217 -15.89 -16.33 -8.12
C ASN A 217 -16.99 -15.27 -7.86
N ILE A 218 -16.63 -13.98 -7.82
CA ILE A 218 -17.55 -12.86 -7.62
C ILE A 218 -17.52 -11.95 -8.84
N GLU A 219 -18.70 -11.55 -9.33
CA GLU A 219 -18.81 -10.55 -10.40
C GLU A 219 -18.46 -9.15 -9.88
N LEU A 220 -17.58 -8.43 -10.58
CA LEU A 220 -17.13 -7.10 -10.18
C LEU A 220 -18.33 -6.14 -10.05
N PHE A 221 -18.44 -5.50 -8.88
CA PHE A 221 -19.53 -4.57 -8.51
C PHE A 221 -20.95 -5.17 -8.43
N LYS A 222 -21.11 -6.50 -8.35
CA LYS A 222 -22.41 -7.14 -8.10
C LYS A 222 -22.44 -7.78 -6.72
N ILE A 223 -23.25 -7.20 -5.83
CA ILE A 223 -23.55 -7.82 -4.54
C ILE A 223 -24.62 -8.88 -4.80
N THR A 224 -24.25 -10.16 -4.79
CA THR A 224 -25.24 -11.24 -4.79
C THR A 224 -26.04 -11.13 -3.49
N PRO A 225 -27.36 -10.93 -3.52
CA PRO A 225 -28.15 -10.92 -2.31
C PRO A 225 -28.05 -12.30 -1.65
N GLN A 226 -27.50 -12.34 -0.43
CA GLN A 226 -27.53 -13.52 0.41
C GLN A 226 -29.00 -13.81 0.74
N LEU A 227 -29.60 -14.76 0.02
CA LEU A 227 -30.96 -15.21 0.29
C LEU A 227 -30.93 -15.94 1.65
N HIS A 228 -31.26 -15.22 2.73
CA HIS A 228 -31.50 -15.84 4.02
C HIS A 228 -32.68 -16.81 3.89
N GLY A 229 -32.36 -18.11 3.82
CA GLY A 229 -33.33 -19.19 4.00
C GLY A 229 -33.60 -20.03 2.75
N VAL A 230 -32.63 -20.85 2.32
CA VAL A 230 -32.93 -22.14 1.69
C VAL A 230 -31.87 -23.15 2.16
N GLN A 231 -32.30 -24.14 2.95
CA GLN A 231 -31.50 -25.33 3.26
C GLN A 231 -31.09 -26.05 1.97
N PRO A 232 -29.86 -26.58 1.83
CA PRO A 232 -29.54 -27.44 0.70
C PRO A 232 -30.27 -28.79 0.88
N SER A 233 -31.42 -28.93 0.23
CA SER A 233 -32.02 -30.23 -0.04
C SER A 233 -31.30 -30.89 -1.21
N GLY A 234 -30.73 -32.08 -0.97
CA GLY A 234 -30.61 -33.11 -1.99
C GLY A 234 -29.20 -33.50 -2.43
N ALA A 235 -28.44 -34.15 -1.56
CA ALA A 235 -27.62 -35.28 -1.98
C ALA A 235 -28.23 -36.54 -1.35
N LYS A 236 -28.92 -37.34 -2.16
CA LYS A 236 -29.44 -38.65 -1.75
C LYS A 236 -28.26 -39.59 -1.56
N GLU A 237 -27.96 -39.94 -0.31
CA GLU A 237 -27.17 -41.12 0.02
C GLU A 237 -28.03 -42.37 -0.24
N GLU A 238 -27.60 -43.22 -1.16
CA GLU A 238 -28.12 -44.57 -1.33
C GLU A 238 -27.71 -45.42 -0.12
N HIS A 239 -28.72 -45.70 0.71
CA HIS A 239 -28.65 -46.58 1.86
C HIS A 239 -28.83 -48.03 1.37
N ASN A 240 -27.76 -48.80 1.25
CA ASN A 240 -27.85 -50.25 1.05
C ASN A 240 -27.46 -50.97 2.36
N ASN A 241 -28.48 -51.42 3.11
CA ASN A 241 -28.32 -52.24 4.29
C ASN A 241 -28.12 -53.71 3.89
N GLY A 242 -26.92 -54.23 4.12
CA GLY A 242 -26.63 -55.65 4.17
C GLY A 242 -25.97 -55.99 5.50
N ALA A 243 -26.74 -56.58 6.42
CA ALA A 243 -26.28 -57.02 7.73
C ALA A 243 -25.23 -58.13 7.63
N SER A 244 -24.17 -58.06 8.45
CA SER A 244 -23.80 -59.09 9.45
C SER A 244 -22.32 -59.01 9.86
N HIS A 245 -22.13 -58.95 11.18
CA HIS A 245 -21.06 -59.61 11.93
C HIS A 245 -19.59 -59.12 11.83
N VAL A 246 -19.05 -58.81 13.03
CA VAL A 246 -17.73 -59.20 13.58
C VAL A 246 -16.73 -58.06 13.92
N HIS A 247 -16.55 -57.92 15.24
CA HIS A 247 -15.34 -57.58 16.02
C HIS A 247 -14.90 -56.13 16.28
N ASN A 248 -15.26 -55.70 17.49
CA ASN A 248 -14.48 -54.84 18.39
C ASN A 248 -13.01 -55.29 18.50
N THR A 249 -12.05 -54.48 18.05
CA THR A 249 -10.73 -54.38 18.71
C THR A 249 -9.98 -53.13 18.24
N SER A 250 -9.96 -52.05 19.04
CA SER A 250 -8.86 -51.03 19.02
C SER A 250 -9.04 -49.85 19.99
N GLN A 251 -10.14 -49.74 20.75
CA GLN A 251 -10.32 -48.66 21.74
C GLN A 251 -9.88 -48.97 23.18
N GLN A 252 -9.23 -50.11 23.45
CA GLN A 252 -8.76 -50.45 24.80
C GLN A 252 -7.31 -50.00 25.12
N HIS A 253 -6.54 -49.49 24.17
CA HIS A 253 -5.11 -49.21 24.41
C HIS A 253 -4.74 -47.84 24.99
N ARG A 254 -5.70 -46.95 25.28
CA ARG A 254 -5.40 -45.58 25.76
C ARG A 254 -5.87 -45.25 27.20
N LYS A 255 -6.55 -46.16 27.90
CA LYS A 255 -7.00 -45.96 29.29
C LYS A 255 -6.27 -46.81 30.34
N GLN A 256 -5.48 -47.81 29.95
CA GLN A 256 -4.74 -48.66 30.91
C GLN A 256 -3.38 -48.06 31.36
N ASN A 257 -2.82 -47.10 30.61
CA ASN A 257 -1.52 -46.48 30.95
C ASN A 257 -1.57 -45.31 31.93
N ARG A 258 -2.74 -44.95 32.47
CA ARG A 258 -2.86 -43.89 33.51
C ARG A 258 -3.16 -44.39 34.92
N VAL A 259 -3.41 -45.69 35.11
CA VAL A 259 -3.71 -46.28 36.44
C VAL A 259 -2.55 -47.09 37.00
N SER A 260 -1.61 -47.57 36.18
CA SER A 260 -0.45 -48.36 36.64
C SER A 260 0.79 -47.56 37.06
N ARG A 261 0.72 -46.21 37.09
CA ARG A 261 1.83 -45.33 37.52
C ARG A 261 1.65 -44.74 38.93
N ARG A 262 0.64 -45.20 39.69
CA ARG A 262 0.37 -44.75 41.07
C ARG A 262 0.59 -45.83 42.14
N ASN A 263 0.96 -47.05 41.75
CA ASN A 263 1.38 -48.13 42.66
C ASN A 263 2.69 -48.75 42.15
N ASN A 264 3.80 -48.02 42.27
CA ASN A 264 5.14 -48.55 42.54
C ASN A 264 6.13 -47.38 42.56
N ASN A 265 6.73 -47.19 43.74
CA ASN A 265 7.69 -46.17 44.19
C ASN A 265 7.08 -44.85 44.67
#